data_AF-A0A7S2SR81-F1
#
_entry.id   AF-A0A7S2SR81-F1
#
_cell.length_a   1.000
_cell.length_b   1.000
_cell.length_c   1.000
_cell.angle_alpha   90.00
_cell.angle_beta   90.00
_cell.angle_gamma   90.00
#
_symmetry.space_group_name_H-M   'P 1'
#
loop_
_entity.id
_entity.type
_entity.pdbx_description
1 polymer ?
#
loop_
_entity_poly.entity_id
_entity_poly.type
_entity_poly.pdbx_seq_one_letter_code
_entity_poly.pdbx_strand_id
1 'polypeptide(L)'
;NLNPMNALFRIVQDDYPPLPRRASHVCQDFLLQCFKKEPSRRLPAHQLIKHPWLTLPENRNRRRPSVSSAASERSAGESRRAPSDGHDSESDGDLDWDSEM
;
A
#
# COMPACT_ATOMS: atom_id res chain seq x y z
N ASN A 1 -6.19 13.84 6.41
CA ASN A 1 -6.36 13.24 5.07
C ASN A 1 -5.93 14.28 4.06
N LEU A 2 -4.86 14.05 3.28
CA LEU A 2 -4.42 14.98 2.23
C LEU A 2 -5.27 14.72 0.98
N ASN A 3 -5.78 15.79 0.35
CA ASN A 3 -6.42 15.66 -0.96
C ASN A 3 -5.41 15.07 -1.96
N PRO A 4 -5.76 14.03 -2.75
CA PRO A 4 -4.86 13.39 -3.71
C PRO A 4 -4.14 14.39 -4.63
N MET A 5 -4.84 15.43 -5.09
CA MET A 5 -4.27 16.44 -5.97
C MET A 5 -3.17 17.26 -5.28
N ASN A 6 -3.34 17.57 -4.00
CA ASN A 6 -2.33 18.26 -3.19
C ASN A 6 -1.13 17.34 -2.91
N ALA A 7 -1.36 16.05 -2.66
CA ALA A 7 -0.30 15.08 -2.44
C ALA A 7 0.64 14.97 -3.65
N LEU A 8 0.09 14.90 -4.87
CA LEU A 8 0.89 14.87 -6.11
C LEU A 8 1.82 16.07 -6.22
N PHE A 9 1.30 17.27 -5.98
CA PHE A 9 2.07 18.50 -6.02
C PHE A 9 3.20 18.50 -4.97
N ARG A 10 2.90 18.08 -3.74
CA ARG A 10 3.88 18.03 -2.65
C ARG A 10 4.98 17.01 -2.88
N ILE A 11 4.70 15.87 -3.52
CA ILE A 11 5.72 14.89 -3.90
C ILE A 11 6.75 15.50 -4.87
N VAL A 12 6.27 16.36 -5.78
CA VAL A 12 7.13 17.01 -6.78
C VAL A 12 7.81 18.26 -6.23
N GLN A 13 7.22 18.97 -5.27
CA GLN A 13 7.81 20.18 -4.71
C GLN A 13 8.73 19.91 -3.54
N ASP A 14 8.24 19.24 -2.50
CA ASP A 14 8.96 19.02 -1.26
C ASP A 14 10.16 18.08 -1.53
N ASP A 15 11.25 18.23 -0.77
CA ASP A 15 12.38 17.30 -0.87
C ASP A 15 12.03 15.93 -0.28
N TYR A 16 11.25 15.91 0.80
CA TYR A 16 10.72 14.70 1.43
C TYR A 16 9.49 15.05 2.28
N PRO A 17 8.56 14.09 2.49
CA PRO A 17 7.39 14.32 3.34
C PRO A 17 7.77 14.51 4.81
N PRO A 18 6.99 15.28 5.60
CA PRO A 18 7.27 15.47 7.02
C PRO A 18 7.32 14.13 7.77
N LEU A 19 8.39 13.92 8.55
CA LEU A 19 8.62 12.66 9.24
C LEU A 19 7.68 12.46 10.45
N PRO A 20 7.34 11.21 10.82
CA PRO A 20 6.52 10.94 11.99
C PRO A 20 7.21 11.39 13.28
N ARG A 21 6.51 12.15 14.14
CA ARG A 21 7.07 12.66 15.42
C ARG A 21 7.61 11.57 16.35
N ARG A 22 7.05 10.36 16.28
CA ARG A 22 7.40 9.22 17.14
C ARG A 22 8.46 8.29 16.53
N ALA A 23 9.03 8.64 15.38
CA ALA A 23 10.09 7.84 14.76
C ALA A 23 11.40 8.05 15.52
N SER A 24 12.12 6.96 15.80
CA SER A 24 13.47 7.03 16.36
C SER A 24 14.43 7.70 15.37
N HIS A 25 15.52 8.29 15.87
CA HIS A 25 16.52 8.94 15.02
C HIS A 25 17.05 8.00 13.91
N VAL A 26 17.28 6.72 14.25
CA VAL A 26 17.73 5.68 13.30
C VAL A 26 16.66 5.37 12.23
N CYS A 27 15.37 5.45 12.58
CA CYS A 27 14.27 5.32 11.63
C CYS A 27 14.20 6.54 10.69
N GLN A 28 14.35 7.73 11.24
CA GLN A 28 14.34 8.97 10.47
C GLN A 28 15.47 8.99 9.44
N ASP A 29 16.68 8.61 9.83
CA ASP A 29 17.83 8.50 8.91
C ASP A 29 17.55 7.53 7.75
N PHE A 30 17.01 6.35 8.05
CA PHE A 30 16.59 5.39 7.02
C PHE A 30 15.58 5.99 6.03
N LEU A 31 14.56 6.69 6.53
CA LEU A 31 13.54 7.32 5.70
C LEU A 31 14.13 8.42 4.81
N LEU A 32 15.04 9.25 5.33
CA LEU A 32 15.73 10.30 4.58
C LEU A 32 16.66 9.75 3.48
N GLN A 33 17.19 8.55 3.67
CA GLN A 33 17.93 7.82 2.62
C GLN A 33 17.00 7.27 1.54
N CYS A 34 15.77 6.88 1.89
CA CYS A 34 14.76 6.41 0.93
C CYS A 34 14.16 7.55 0.11
N PHE A 35 13.89 8.69 0.74
CA PHE A 35 13.17 9.82 0.15
C PHE A 35 14.03 10.74 -0.72
N LYS A 36 15.09 10.23 -1.35
CA LYS A 36 15.79 11.01 -2.37
C LYS A 36 14.88 11.19 -3.59
N LYS A 37 14.62 12.47 -3.89
CA LYS A 37 13.83 12.93 -5.05
C LYS A 37 14.45 12.47 -6.35
N GLU A 38 15.75 12.72 -6.51
CA GLU A 38 16.53 12.22 -7.64
C GLU A 38 16.77 10.72 -7.51
N PRO A 39 16.31 9.89 -8.48
CA PRO A 39 16.50 8.44 -8.43
C PRO A 39 17.97 8.03 -8.37
N SER A 40 18.84 8.77 -9.05
CA SER A 40 20.30 8.53 -9.08
C SER A 40 20.97 8.74 -7.72
N ARG A 41 20.38 9.56 -6.85
CA ARG A 41 20.88 9.81 -5.49
C ARG A 41 20.29 8.85 -4.46
N ARG A 42 19.27 8.08 -4.82
CA ARG A 42 18.63 7.11 -3.94
C ARG A 42 19.57 5.92 -3.75
N LEU A 43 19.82 5.56 -2.49
CA LEU A 43 20.62 4.39 -2.18
C LEU A 43 19.94 3.13 -2.74
N PRO A 44 20.70 2.19 -3.34
CA PRO A 44 20.12 0.97 -3.87
C PRO A 44 19.61 0.07 -2.74
N ALA A 45 18.56 -0.71 -3.03
CA ALA A 45 17.87 -1.52 -2.02
C ALA A 45 18.81 -2.47 -1.25
N HIS A 46 19.80 -3.07 -1.93
CA HIS A 46 20.77 -3.98 -1.31
C HIS A 46 21.66 -3.30 -0.25
N GLN A 47 21.82 -1.98 -0.31
CA GLN A 47 22.50 -1.20 0.73
C GLN A 47 21.53 -0.78 1.83
N LEU A 48 20.33 -0.32 1.47
CA LEU A 48 19.29 0.06 2.43
C LEU A 48 18.90 -1.09 3.37
N ILE A 49 18.87 -2.34 2.89
CA ILE A 49 18.57 -3.52 3.72
C ILE A 49 19.59 -3.72 4.85
N LYS A 50 20.83 -3.24 4.69
CA LYS A 50 21.90 -3.33 5.70
C LYS A 50 21.82 -2.21 6.75
N HIS A 51 20.92 -1.25 6.58
CA HIS A 51 20.80 -0.10 7.47
C HIS A 51 20.48 -0.53 8.92
N PRO A 52 21.06 0.11 9.96
CA PRO A 52 20.83 -0.22 11.37
C PRO A 52 19.35 -0.32 11.75
N TRP A 53 18.50 0.51 11.13
CA TRP A 53 17.06 0.45 11.36
C TRP A 53 16.47 -0.95 11.08
N LEU A 54 16.92 -1.65 10.04
CA LEU A 54 16.42 -2.98 9.68
C LEU A 54 17.22 -4.13 10.31
N THR A 55 18.48 -3.91 10.65
CA THR A 55 19.39 -4.96 11.13
C THR A 55 19.41 -5.10 12.66
N LEU A 56 19.04 -4.06 13.42
CA LEU A 56 18.98 -4.13 14.87
C LEU A 56 17.91 -5.15 15.34
N PRO A 57 18.25 -6.05 16.28
CA PRO A 57 17.36 -7.15 16.71
C PRO A 57 16.07 -6.64 17.36
N GLU A 58 16.12 -5.49 18.05
CA GLU A 58 14.95 -4.87 18.67
C GLU A 58 13.86 -4.49 17.65
N ASN A 59 14.24 -4.11 16.42
CA ASN A 59 13.27 -3.71 15.40
C ASN A 59 12.71 -4.91 14.60
N ARG A 60 13.42 -6.04 14.57
CA ARG A 60 12.89 -7.31 13.99
C ARG A 60 11.75 -7.88 14.81
N ASN A 61 11.85 -7.79 16.14
CA ASN A 61 10.92 -8.46 17.06
C ASN A 61 9.61 -7.69 17.31
N ARG A 62 9.46 -6.46 16.77
CA ARG A 62 8.17 -5.74 16.76
C ARG A 62 7.16 -6.29 15.75
N ARG A 63 7.55 -7.30 14.96
CA ARG A 63 6.68 -7.89 13.95
C ARG A 63 5.73 -8.92 14.57
N ARG A 64 4.46 -8.50 14.61
CA ARG A 64 3.22 -9.28 14.76
C ARG A 64 2.87 -9.68 16.21
N PRO A 65 1.83 -9.09 16.84
CA PRO A 65 1.00 -9.92 17.69
C PRO A 65 0.57 -11.13 16.85
N SER A 66 0.94 -12.32 17.27
CA SER A 66 0.48 -13.56 16.67
C SER A 66 -1.04 -13.59 16.81
N VAL A 67 -1.76 -13.20 15.76
CA VAL A 67 -3.17 -13.61 15.63
C VAL A 67 -3.12 -15.10 15.35
N SER A 68 -3.14 -15.88 16.43
CA SER A 68 -3.46 -17.29 16.37
C SER A 68 -4.82 -17.40 15.69
N SER A 69 -4.81 -17.93 14.46
CA SER A 69 -5.97 -18.21 13.66
C SER A 69 -6.90 -19.16 14.42
N ALA A 70 -7.84 -18.60 15.19
CA ALA A 70 -9.00 -19.35 15.66
C ALA A 70 -9.96 -19.51 14.47
N ALA A 71 -9.66 -20.48 13.61
CA ALA A 71 -10.61 -21.01 12.66
C ALA A 71 -11.53 -21.99 13.39
N SER A 72 -12.77 -21.59 13.66
CA SER A 72 -13.94 -22.42 13.99
C SER A 72 -15.14 -21.46 14.05
N GLU A 73 -16.30 -21.63 13.42
CA GLU A 73 -17.00 -22.84 13.02
C GLU A 73 -17.86 -22.55 11.78
N ARG A 74 -18.04 -23.60 10.99
CA ARG A 74 -19.03 -23.70 9.93
C ARG A 74 -20.38 -23.90 10.62
N SER A 75 -21.41 -23.12 10.29
CA SER A 75 -22.78 -23.57 10.51
C SER A 75 -23.57 -23.37 9.23
N ALA A 76 -23.94 -24.51 8.65
CA ALA A 76 -24.84 -24.66 7.54
C ALA A 76 -26.29 -24.48 7.99
N GLY A 77 -27.11 -23.96 7.08
CA GLY A 77 -28.57 -24.02 7.11
C GLY A 77 -29.19 -22.61 7.12
N GLU A 78 -30.27 -22.33 6.41
CA GLU A 78 -31.09 -23.08 5.46
C GLU A 78 -32.08 -22.07 4.86
N SER A 79 -32.44 -22.27 3.60
CA SER A 79 -33.65 -21.75 2.93
C SER A 79 -33.90 -20.24 2.86
N ARG A 80 -33.94 -19.75 1.61
CA ARG A 80 -35.22 -19.38 0.95
C ARG A 80 -35.01 -19.31 -0.57
N ARG A 81 -35.77 -20.12 -1.32
CA ARG A 81 -35.86 -20.08 -2.78
C ARG A 81 -36.65 -18.85 -3.25
N ALA A 82 -36.32 -18.42 -4.48
CA ALA A 82 -36.76 -17.25 -5.24
C ALA A 82 -38.27 -17.25 -5.65
N PRO A 83 -38.74 -16.16 -6.29
CA PRO A 83 -38.89 -16.25 -7.75
C PRO A 83 -38.49 -14.98 -8.54
N SER A 84 -38.54 -15.19 -9.86
CA SER A 84 -38.17 -14.43 -11.04
C SER A 84 -38.76 -13.03 -11.21
N ASP A 85 -38.02 -12.17 -11.93
CA ASP A 85 -38.38 -11.61 -13.25
C ASP A 85 -37.73 -10.23 -13.45
N GLY A 86 -37.13 -10.02 -14.62
CA GLY A 86 -36.52 -8.73 -14.99
C GLY A 86 -35.41 -8.89 -16.02
N HIS A 87 -35.80 -9.21 -17.25
CA HIS A 87 -35.00 -9.04 -18.45
C HIS A 87 -34.93 -7.54 -18.73
N ASP A 88 -33.74 -6.95 -18.75
CA ASP A 88 -33.50 -5.73 -19.52
C ASP A 88 -32.11 -5.83 -20.16
N SER A 89 -32.18 -5.97 -21.48
CA SER A 89 -31.07 -5.92 -22.41
C SER A 89 -30.59 -4.48 -22.48
N GLU A 90 -29.32 -4.23 -22.15
CA GLU A 90 -28.65 -3.02 -22.64
C GLU A 90 -27.37 -3.46 -23.34
N SER A 91 -27.40 -3.25 -24.65
CA SER A 91 -26.36 -3.64 -25.59
C SER A 91 -25.28 -2.56 -25.69
N ASP A 92 -24.12 -3.03 -26.12
CA ASP A 92 -23.17 -2.36 -27.00
C ASP A 92 -22.42 -1.14 -26.45
N GLY A 93 -21.23 -1.44 -25.95
CA GLY A 93 -20.13 -0.49 -25.82
C GLY A 93 -18.80 -1.22 -26.00
N ASP A 94 -18.64 -1.97 -27.09
CA ASP A 94 -17.33 -2.45 -27.55
C ASP A 94 -16.49 -1.23 -27.94
N LEU A 95 -15.68 -0.77 -26.99
CA LEU A 95 -14.68 0.26 -27.18
C LEU A 95 -13.54 -0.35 -28.02
N ASP A 96 -13.65 -0.22 -29.33
CA ASP A 96 -12.61 -0.52 -30.31
C ASP A 96 -11.39 0.40 -30.07
N TRP A 97 -10.38 -0.11 -29.37
CA TRP A 97 -9.13 0.60 -29.06
C TRP A 97 -8.08 0.49 -30.19
N ASP A 98 -8.38 -0.20 -31.30
CA ASP A 98 -7.39 -0.58 -32.31
C ASP A 98 -7.59 0.08 -33.69
N SER A 99 -8.13 1.31 -33.73
CA SER A 99 -8.35 2.04 -35.00
C SER A 99 -7.35 3.17 -35.30
N GLU A 100 -6.10 3.10 -34.79
CA GLU A 100 -5.02 3.91 -35.37
C GLU A 100 -3.65 3.24 -35.25
N MET A 101 -3.39 2.30 -36.17
CA MET A 101 -2.05 1.95 -36.65
C MET A 101 -2.06 1.78 -38.17
#